data_AF-A0A9W8UUG7-F1
#
_entry.id   AF-A0A9W8UUG7-F1
#
_cell.length_a   1.000
_cell.length_b   1.000
_cell.length_c   1.000
_cell.angle_alpha   90.00
_cell.angle_beta   90.00
_cell.angle_gamma   90.00
#
_symmetry.space_group_name_H-M   'P 1'
#
loop_
_entity.id
_entity.type
_entity.pdbx_description
1 polymer ?
#
loop_
_entity_poly.entity_id
_entity_poly.type
_entity_poly.pdbx_seq_one_letter_code
_entity_poly.pdbx_strand_id
1 'polypeptide(L)'
;SGTIYRTAGFDNVKSGWLSGLLMLVGILGTAIAAFTIDRVGRRRTLYWGAVALSITLFIIGSLFRGAIDNPDKTVQYGTAASAMVFIYLLIFSSSWLLIPFIYPTEIFPTWLRAKGNAFGVAGWAVGYGGGSLLVPVMFSGINEKTFYVFGA
;
A
#
# COMPACT_ATOMS: atom_id res chain seq x y z
N SER A 1 -3.96 0.12 -12.53
CA SER A 1 -3.33 -0.98 -11.76
C SER A 1 -2.40 -1.88 -12.58
N GLY A 2 -2.46 -1.95 -13.92
CA GLY A 2 -1.50 -2.74 -14.73
C GLY A 2 -0.14 -2.09 -15.00
N THR A 3 0.06 -0.82 -14.62
CA THR A 3 1.27 -0.06 -14.95
C THR A 3 2.50 -0.47 -14.16
N ILE A 4 2.37 -0.86 -12.89
CA ILE A 4 3.52 -1.22 -12.03
C ILE A 4 4.17 -2.54 -12.51
N TYR A 5 3.36 -3.55 -12.81
CA TYR A 5 3.86 -4.84 -13.33
C TYR A 5 4.35 -4.75 -14.77
N ARG A 6 3.77 -3.84 -15.57
CA ARG A 6 4.28 -3.53 -16.91
C ARG A 6 5.66 -2.87 -16.86
N THR A 7 5.90 -1.96 -15.91
CA THR A 7 7.22 -1.36 -15.69
C THR A 7 8.25 -2.38 -15.19
N ALA A 8 7.80 -3.46 -14.55
CA ALA A 8 8.64 -4.58 -14.11
C ALA A 8 8.91 -5.64 -15.20
N GLY A 9 8.41 -5.48 -16.43
CA GLY A 9 8.69 -6.36 -17.57
C GLY A 9 7.81 -7.61 -17.70
N PHE A 10 6.68 -7.68 -16.99
CA PHE A 10 5.77 -8.83 -17.08
C PHE A 10 4.75 -8.68 -18.23
N ASP A 11 4.56 -9.78 -18.97
CA ASP A 11 3.58 -9.92 -20.06
C ASP A 11 2.15 -9.48 -19.67
N ASN A 12 1.37 -8.98 -20.63
CA ASN A 12 0.06 -8.34 -20.41
C ASN A 12 -0.93 -9.28 -19.68
N VAL A 13 -0.90 -10.57 -20.02
CA VAL A 13 -1.74 -11.59 -19.38
C VAL A 13 -1.30 -11.81 -17.93
N LYS A 14 0.01 -11.91 -17.67
CA LYS A 14 0.56 -12.08 -16.31
C LYS A 14 0.28 -10.88 -15.41
N SER A 15 0.41 -9.66 -15.94
CA SER A 15 0.09 -8.42 -15.22
C SER A 15 -1.40 -8.32 -14.85
N GLY A 16 -2.29 -8.81 -15.72
CA GLY A 16 -3.73 -8.90 -15.44
C GLY A 16 -4.04 -9.88 -14.30
N TRP A 17 -3.49 -11.10 -14.38
CA TRP A 17 -3.67 -12.11 -13.33
C TRP A 17 -3.07 -11.70 -11.98
N LEU A 18 -1.87 -11.10 -11.96
CA LEU A 18 -1.27 -10.59 -10.71
C LEU A 18 -2.12 -9.48 -10.09
N SER A 19 -2.71 -8.60 -10.91
CA SER A 19 -3.61 -7.55 -10.42
C SER A 19 -4.90 -8.13 -9.82
N GLY A 20 -5.46 -9.18 -10.44
CA GLY A 20 -6.60 -9.90 -9.90
C GLY A 20 -6.26 -10.60 -8.56
N LEU A 21 -5.10 -11.26 -8.50
CA LEU A 21 -4.62 -11.88 -7.27
C LEU A 21 -4.42 -10.84 -6.16
N LEU A 22 -3.88 -9.65 -6.49
CA LEU A 22 -3.72 -8.57 -5.50
C LEU A 22 -5.07 -8.20 -4.89
N MET A 23 -6.12 -8.08 -5.71
CA MET A 23 -7.45 -7.74 -5.19
C MET A 23 -7.97 -8.81 -4.23
N LEU A 24 -7.78 -10.10 -4.55
CA LEU A 24 -8.15 -11.22 -3.67
C LEU A 24 -7.37 -11.21 -2.36
N VAL A 25 -6.07 -10.99 -2.44
CA VAL A 25 -5.18 -10.84 -1.28
C VAL A 25 -5.62 -9.65 -0.42
N GLY A 26 -6.03 -8.54 -1.06
CA GLY A 26 -6.66 -7.40 -0.40
C GLY A 26 -7.90 -7.80 0.40
N ILE A 27 -8.83 -8.56 -0.20
CA ILE A 27 -10.06 -9.05 0.45
C ILE A 27 -9.75 -9.95 1.66
N LEU A 28 -8.75 -10.84 1.52
CA LEU A 28 -8.30 -11.67 2.64
C LEU A 28 -7.69 -10.83 3.75
N GLY A 29 -6.87 -9.84 3.39
CA GLY A 29 -6.27 -8.90 4.34
C GLY A 29 -7.32 -8.11 5.15
N THR A 30 -8.41 -7.67 4.51
CA THR A 30 -9.51 -6.97 5.20
C THR A 30 -10.29 -7.89 6.11
N ALA A 31 -10.52 -9.15 5.71
CA ALA A 31 -11.14 -10.14 6.58
C ALA A 31 -10.29 -10.36 7.85
N ILE A 32 -8.97 -10.48 7.71
CA ILE A 32 -8.03 -10.57 8.84
C ILE A 32 -8.06 -9.29 9.69
N ALA A 33 -8.17 -8.12 9.05
CA ALA A 33 -8.30 -6.83 9.73
C ALA A 33 -9.47 -6.83 10.71
N ALA A 34 -10.65 -7.28 10.25
CA ALA A 34 -11.86 -7.29 11.06
C ALA A 34 -11.66 -8.07 12.37
N PHE A 35 -11.04 -9.26 12.31
CA PHE A 35 -10.75 -10.05 13.51
C PHE A 35 -9.60 -9.49 14.38
N THR A 36 -8.60 -8.87 13.75
CA THR A 36 -7.40 -8.39 14.44
C THR A 36 -7.64 -7.06 15.15
N ILE A 37 -8.42 -6.17 14.54
CA ILE A 37 -8.73 -4.84 15.08
C ILE A 37 -9.51 -4.95 16.40
N ASP A 38 -10.48 -5.86 16.46
CA ASP A 38 -11.31 -6.06 17.65
C ASP A 38 -10.52 -6.62 18.85
N ARG A 39 -9.43 -7.36 18.61
CA ARG A 39 -8.60 -7.96 19.67
C ARG A 39 -7.39 -7.11 20.09
N VAL A 40 -6.71 -6.46 19.14
CA VAL A 40 -5.43 -5.77 19.39
C VAL A 40 -5.64 -4.28 19.75
N GLY A 41 -6.77 -3.72 19.34
CA GLY A 41 -7.10 -2.31 19.53
C GLY A 41 -6.59 -1.42 18.39
N ARG A 42 -7.46 -0.51 17.95
CA ARG A 42 -7.34 0.29 16.73
C ARG A 42 -6.04 1.10 16.64
N ARG A 43 -5.64 1.76 17.73
CA ARG A 43 -4.45 2.61 17.76
C ARG A 43 -3.15 1.81 17.66
N ARG A 44 -3.07 0.64 18.30
CA ARG A 44 -1.87 -0.21 18.26
C ARG A 44 -1.69 -0.82 16.86
N THR A 45 -2.78 -1.25 16.23
CA THR A 45 -2.76 -1.79 14.87
C THR A 45 -2.27 -0.76 13.84
N LEU A 46 -2.60 0.53 14.01
CA LEU A 46 -2.10 1.61 13.15
C LEU A 46 -0.57 1.80 13.27
N TYR A 47 -0.03 1.84 14.48
CA TYR A 47 1.42 2.00 14.67
C TYR A 47 2.20 0.79 14.15
N TRP A 48 1.76 -0.43 14.49
CA TRP A 48 2.39 -1.65 13.97
C TRP A 48 2.29 -1.74 12.45
N GLY A 49 1.13 -1.39 11.89
CA GLY A 49 0.92 -1.31 10.44
C GLY A 49 1.86 -0.31 9.79
N ALA A 50 2.02 0.90 10.36
CA ALA A 50 2.92 1.92 9.81
C ALA A 50 4.38 1.44 9.76
N VAL A 51 4.87 0.83 10.84
CA VAL A 51 6.24 0.29 10.90
C VAL A 51 6.42 -0.84 9.88
N ALA A 52 5.45 -1.77 9.79
CA ALA A 52 5.54 -2.88 8.85
C ALA A 52 5.45 -2.43 7.39
N LEU A 53 4.63 -1.42 7.08
CA LEU A 53 4.55 -0.81 5.75
C LEU A 53 5.85 -0.10 5.37
N SER A 54 6.42 0.68 6.29
CA SER A 54 7.71 1.34 6.12
C SER A 54 8.80 0.32 5.77
N ILE A 55 8.98 -0.73 6.58
CA ILE A 55 9.96 -1.79 6.34
C ILE A 55 9.77 -2.42 4.96
N THR A 56 8.52 -2.72 4.59
CA THR A 56 8.23 -3.36 3.29
C THR A 56 8.56 -2.44 2.12
N LEU A 57 8.30 -1.13 2.24
CA LEU A 57 8.68 -0.14 1.22
C LEU A 57 10.19 -0.01 1.07
N PHE A 58 10.95 -0.02 2.18
CA PHE A 58 12.42 -0.04 2.14
C PHE A 58 12.96 -1.29 1.42
N ILE A 59 12.36 -2.47 1.66
CA ILE A 59 12.74 -3.73 0.99
C ILE A 59 12.40 -3.66 -0.50
N ILE A 60 11.22 -3.16 -0.88
CA ILE A 60 10.85 -3.00 -2.29
C ILE A 60 11.84 -2.05 -2.99
N GLY A 61 12.14 -0.91 -2.38
CA GLY A 61 13.13 0.04 -2.90
C GLY A 61 14.51 -0.58 -3.10
N SER A 62 15.00 -1.39 -2.15
CA SER A 62 16.31 -2.04 -2.26
C SER A 62 16.34 -3.15 -3.33
N LEU A 63 15.24 -3.89 -3.50
CA LEU A 63 15.10 -4.88 -4.58
C LEU A 63 15.10 -4.21 -5.95
N PHE A 64 14.42 -3.06 -6.10
CA PHE A 64 14.46 -2.27 -7.33
C PHE A 64 15.87 -1.71 -7.60
N ARG A 65 16.58 -1.24 -6.56
CA ARG A 65 17.98 -0.82 -6.70
C ARG A 65 18.88 -1.97 -7.18
N GLY A 66 18.74 -3.15 -6.58
CA GLY A 66 19.48 -4.36 -6.97
C GLY A 66 19.20 -4.80 -8.40
N ALA A 67 17.98 -4.60 -8.90
CA ALA A 67 17.60 -4.87 -10.28
C ALA A 67 18.26 -3.92 -11.29
N ILE A 68 18.50 -2.66 -10.89
CA ILE A 68 19.20 -1.65 -11.71
C ILE A 68 20.70 -1.95 -11.75
N ASP A 69 21.30 -2.29 -10.61
CA ASP A 69 22.74 -2.54 -10.51
C ASP A 69 23.16 -3.88 -11.18
N ASN A 70 22.24 -4.84 -11.35
CA ASN A 70 22.50 -6.15 -11.96
C ASN A 70 21.47 -6.53 -13.06
N PRO A 71 21.69 -6.08 -14.32
CA PRO A 71 20.77 -6.31 -15.43
C PRO A 71 20.52 -7.79 -15.75
N ASP A 72 21.50 -8.66 -15.50
CA ASP A 72 21.39 -10.10 -15.80
C ASP A 72 20.40 -10.83 -14.88
N LYS A 73 20.08 -10.24 -13.72
CA LYS A 73 19.19 -10.82 -12.69
C LYS A 73 17.88 -10.06 -12.53
N THR A 74 17.57 -9.12 -13.41
CA THR A 74 16.37 -8.27 -13.32
C THR A 74 15.07 -9.07 -13.14
N VAL A 75 14.95 -10.24 -13.78
CA VAL A 75 13.76 -11.11 -13.65
C VAL A 75 13.60 -11.67 -12.21
N GLN A 76 14.71 -12.06 -11.57
CA GLN A 76 14.67 -12.56 -10.18
C GLN A 76 14.30 -11.44 -9.20
N TYR A 77 14.93 -10.27 -9.33
CA TYR A 77 14.62 -9.12 -8.49
C TYR A 77 13.20 -8.60 -8.71
N GLY A 78 12.69 -8.57 -9.94
CA GLY A 78 11.30 -8.19 -10.26
C GLY A 78 10.28 -9.17 -9.69
N THR A 79 10.59 -10.47 -9.67
CA THR A 79 9.74 -11.49 -9.04
C THR A 79 9.73 -11.32 -7.52
N ALA A 80 10.88 -11.08 -6.89
CA ALA A 80 10.95 -10.79 -5.46
C ALA A 80 10.20 -9.50 -5.08
N ALA A 81 10.36 -8.43 -5.87
CA ALA A 81 9.66 -7.17 -5.65
C ALA A 81 8.14 -7.33 -5.77
N SER A 82 7.67 -8.07 -6.77
CA SER A 82 6.23 -8.34 -6.91
C SER A 82 5.66 -9.14 -5.74
N ALA A 83 6.38 -10.15 -5.23
CA ALA A 83 6.02 -10.86 -4.01
C ALA A 83 5.92 -9.92 -2.80
N MET A 84 6.86 -8.98 -2.63
CA MET A 84 6.81 -8.01 -1.54
C MET A 84 5.64 -7.03 -1.67
N VAL A 85 5.20 -6.69 -2.88
CA VAL A 85 3.99 -5.87 -3.10
C VAL A 85 2.74 -6.59 -2.59
N PHE A 86 2.65 -7.92 -2.70
CA PHE A 86 1.54 -8.68 -2.11
C PHE A 86 1.56 -8.62 -0.58
N ILE A 87 2.74 -8.73 0.03
CA ILE A 87 2.89 -8.61 1.49
C ILE A 87 2.55 -7.20 1.95
N TYR A 88 3.03 -6.17 1.23
CA TYR A 88 2.66 -4.78 1.46
C TYR A 88 1.14 -4.60 1.45
N LEU A 89 0.46 -5.17 0.44
CA LEU A 89 -0.99 -5.08 0.33
C LEU A 89 -1.71 -5.80 1.47
N LEU A 90 -1.23 -6.97 1.91
CA LEU A 90 -1.79 -7.65 3.09
C LEU A 90 -1.68 -6.82 4.35
N ILE A 91 -0.50 -6.24 4.61
CA ILE A 91 -0.26 -5.39 5.78
C ILE A 91 -1.13 -4.13 5.69
N PHE A 92 -1.20 -3.50 4.52
CA PHE A 92 -2.00 -2.30 4.30
C PHE A 92 -3.49 -2.57 4.49
N SER A 93 -3.99 -3.66 3.89
CA SER A 93 -5.39 -4.07 4.00
C SER A 93 -5.78 -4.46 5.42
N SER A 94 -4.86 -5.12 6.16
CA SER A 94 -5.10 -5.55 7.55
C SER A 94 -5.03 -4.42 8.59
N SER A 95 -4.46 -3.27 8.25
CA SER A 95 -4.25 -2.17 9.21
C SER A 95 -4.79 -0.83 8.72
N TRP A 96 -4.15 -0.23 7.72
CA TRP A 96 -4.41 1.15 7.29
C TRP A 96 -5.66 1.33 6.43
N LEU A 97 -6.21 0.27 5.85
CA LEU A 97 -7.36 0.41 4.95
C LEU A 97 -8.65 0.79 5.67
N LEU A 98 -8.97 0.13 6.79
CA LEU A 98 -10.28 0.26 7.45
C LEU A 98 -10.24 1.20 8.66
N ILE A 99 -9.16 1.18 9.44
CA ILE A 99 -9.10 1.86 10.73
C ILE A 99 -9.31 3.39 10.61
N PRO A 100 -8.72 4.11 9.64
CA PRO A 100 -8.92 5.56 9.51
C PRO A 100 -10.36 5.97 9.17
N PHE A 101 -11.18 5.08 8.62
CA PHE A 101 -12.59 5.35 8.34
C PHE A 101 -13.48 5.09 9.55
N ILE A 102 -13.08 4.16 10.42
CA ILE A 102 -13.81 3.84 11.65
C ILE A 102 -13.45 4.83 12.76
N TYR A 103 -12.18 5.21 12.87
CA TYR A 103 -11.68 6.02 13.98
C TYR A 103 -12.43 7.36 14.19
N PRO A 104 -12.79 8.13 13.16
CA PRO A 104 -13.62 9.34 13.32
C PRO A 104 -14.99 9.05 13.94
N THR A 105 -15.59 7.89 13.65
CA THR A 105 -16.91 7.53 14.19
C THR A 105 -16.91 7.32 15.70
N GLU A 106 -15.74 7.00 16.25
CA GLU A 106 -15.53 6.71 17.68
C GLU A 106 -15.16 7.95 18.49
N ILE A 107 -14.52 8.93 17.87
CA ILE A 107 -14.09 10.16 18.55
C ILE A 107 -15.19 11.21 18.52
N PHE A 108 -15.92 11.33 17.40
CA PHE A 108 -16.90 12.40 17.26
C PHE A 108 -18.22 12.05 17.96
N PRO A 109 -18.82 13.01 18.70
CA PRO A 109 -20.14 12.85 19.28
C PRO A 109 -21.19 12.70 18.15
N THR A 110 -22.30 12.03 18.45
CA THR A 110 -23.32 11.62 17.46
C THR A 110 -23.80 12.73 16.54
N TRP A 111 -23.95 13.96 17.05
CA TRP A 111 -24.39 15.13 16.29
C TRP A 111 -23.33 15.68 15.31
N LEU A 112 -22.04 15.43 15.55
CA LEU A 112 -20.93 15.89 14.70
C LEU A 112 -20.36 14.78 13.82
N ARG A 113 -20.69 13.52 14.10
CA ARG A 113 -20.15 12.33 13.43
C ARG A 113 -20.27 12.38 11.90
N ALA A 114 -21.41 12.82 11.37
CA ALA A 114 -21.60 12.91 9.92
C ALA A 114 -20.64 13.91 9.26
N LYS A 115 -20.43 15.09 9.88
CA LYS A 115 -19.48 16.09 9.39
C LYS A 115 -18.04 15.60 9.54
N GLY A 116 -17.69 14.99 10.67
CA GLY A 116 -16.36 14.42 10.92
C GLY A 116 -15.98 13.34 9.91
N ASN A 117 -16.92 12.44 9.61
CA ASN A 117 -16.71 11.41 8.58
C ASN A 117 -16.52 12.02 7.18
N ALA A 118 -17.28 13.05 6.83
CA ALA A 118 -17.13 13.73 5.54
C ALA A 118 -15.73 14.33 5.37
N PHE A 119 -15.17 14.94 6.43
CA PHE A 119 -13.78 15.41 6.41
C PHE A 119 -12.77 14.27 6.26
N GLY A 120 -12.99 13.13 6.93
CA GLY A 120 -12.14 11.95 6.76
C GLY A 120 -12.11 11.43 5.32
N VAL A 121 -13.28 11.34 4.68
CA VAL A 121 -13.40 10.92 3.27
C VAL A 121 -12.77 11.95 2.33
N ALA A 122 -12.97 13.25 2.58
CA ALA A 122 -12.33 14.31 1.80
C ALA A 122 -10.80 14.25 1.90
N GLY A 123 -10.26 14.06 3.10
CA GLY A 123 -8.82 13.87 3.32
C GLY A 123 -8.28 12.65 2.58
N TRP A 124 -9.00 11.52 2.63
CA TRP A 124 -8.64 10.33 1.87
C TRP A 124 -8.65 10.58 0.36
N ALA A 125 -9.66 11.27 -0.16
CA ALA A 125 -9.77 11.59 -1.60
C ALA A 125 -8.62 12.50 -2.07
N VAL A 126 -8.25 13.50 -1.27
CA VAL A 126 -7.11 14.38 -1.56
C VAL A 126 -5.79 13.59 -1.53
N GLY A 127 -5.60 12.72 -0.53
CA GLY A 127 -4.41 11.88 -0.44
C GLY A 127 -4.29 10.88 -1.60
N TYR A 128 -5.37 10.20 -1.95
CA TYR A 128 -5.41 9.27 -3.08
C TYR A 128 -5.21 10.00 -4.41
N GLY A 129 -5.92 11.11 -4.63
CA GLY A 129 -5.79 11.92 -5.83
C GLY A 129 -4.39 12.51 -5.98
N GLY A 130 -3.86 13.14 -4.92
CA GLY A 130 -2.51 13.69 -4.90
C GLY A 130 -1.44 12.62 -5.13
N GLY A 131 -1.55 11.46 -4.45
CA GLY A 131 -0.66 10.33 -4.64
C GLY A 131 -0.69 9.80 -6.07
N SER A 132 -1.87 9.68 -6.68
CA SER A 132 -2.00 9.19 -8.06
C SER A 132 -1.31 10.07 -9.10
N LEU A 133 -1.17 11.38 -8.83
CA LEU A 133 -0.50 12.34 -9.70
C LEU A 133 1.00 12.49 -9.36
N LEU A 134 1.34 12.54 -8.07
CA LEU A 134 2.72 12.71 -7.60
C LEU A 134 3.57 11.47 -7.82
N VAL A 135 3.03 10.27 -7.56
CA VAL A 135 3.79 9.02 -7.63
C VAL A 135 4.42 8.81 -9.02
N PRO A 136 3.69 8.96 -10.14
CA PRO A 136 4.31 8.87 -11.48
C PRO A 136 5.41 9.90 -11.73
N VAL A 137 5.24 11.14 -11.25
CA VAL A 137 6.24 12.22 -11.39
C VAL A 137 7.49 11.94 -10.55
N MET A 138 7.32 11.37 -9.36
CA MET A 138 8.44 10.95 -8.53
C MET A 138 9.19 9.77 -9.17
N PHE A 139 8.49 8.80 -9.74
CA PHE A 139 9.15 7.71 -10.44
C PHE A 139 9.93 8.18 -11.68
N SER A 140 9.48 9.21 -12.40
CA SER A 140 10.25 9.75 -13.53
C SER A 140 11.46 10.60 -13.10
N GLY A 141 11.40 11.26 -11.93
CA GLY A 141 12.48 12.10 -11.43
C GLY A 141 13.53 11.36 -10.60
N ILE A 142 13.08 10.52 -9.65
CA ILE A 142 13.92 9.91 -8.60
C ILE A 142 13.89 8.37 -8.60
N ASN A 143 13.23 7.74 -9.59
CA ASN A 143 13.18 6.29 -9.78
C ASN A 143 12.83 5.52 -8.49
N GLU A 144 13.71 4.61 -8.05
CA GLU A 144 13.54 3.72 -6.90
C GLU A 144 13.50 4.47 -5.57
N LYS A 145 14.08 5.68 -5.52
CA LYS A 145 14.11 6.48 -4.28
C LYS A 145 12.73 6.93 -3.84
N THR A 146 11.75 6.91 -4.76
CA THR A 146 10.33 7.10 -4.44
C THR A 146 9.87 6.18 -3.31
N PHE A 147 10.29 4.91 -3.32
CA PHE A 147 9.93 3.95 -2.27
C PHE A 147 10.50 4.33 -0.89
N TYR A 148 11.71 4.88 -0.86
CA TYR A 148 12.33 5.34 0.39
C TYR A 148 11.66 6.60 0.94
N VAL A 149 11.20 7.51 0.07
CA VAL A 149 10.46 8.71 0.48
C VAL A 149 9.11 8.35 1.11
N PHE A 150 8.43 7.32 0.59
CA PHE A 150 7.17 6.83 1.20
C PHE A 150 7.39 5.92 2.41
N GLY A 151 8.59 5.33 2.55
CA GLY A 151 8.95 4.49 3.68
C GLY A 151 9.44 5.27 4.90
N ALA A 152 10.01 6.47 4.70
CA ALA A 152 10.51 7.35 5.76
C ALA A 152 9.39 8.10 6.49
#